data_AF-A0A452YMX3-F1
#
_entry.id   AF-A0A452YMX3-F1
#
_cell.length_a   1.000
_cell.length_b   1.000
_cell.length_c   1.000
_cell.angle_alpha   90.00
_cell.angle_beta   90.00
_cell.angle_gamma   90.00
#
_symmetry.space_group_name_H-M   'P 1'
#
loop_
_entity.id
_entity.type
_entity.pdbx_description
1 polymer ?
#
loop_
_entity_poly.entity_id
_entity_poly.type
_entity_poly.pdbx_seq_one_letter_code
_entity_poly.pdbx_strand_id
1 'polypeptide(L)'
;ILLVYDVHPIVTCYISTMRAASNTDSTDLDEPVESSNTGPIDLDPFDYVYSNIPDSTHILKHAENCEHCKAKKFQYETDGFCCRNGEIELAEPEPLPELMRLWSSADADSRHFRESIRFFNGHFAFTTLGVSLDNNYTNMKSGVYTFRAHGTMYHRVHSFGPRSRPEHLQLYFYDDDPSLSHRKEATKQLDQHVVSKLVDVLRENPYSQQFRSLGAHKENLEEYRIDLNIDQKLDQRRYNRPVSSEVAAIWVEGSDLANRFNRNGCYDPLSYPLFFPRGELGWHPNIPKHNVPWEVAQQPRGNRDNDSEGNSRLCVSVRDYYCYRLKTRPAIFNPILHGARLFQQWGVDMFIKIEGCRLKWIRDHQREIRADLYQGLVDSIAVGEMRASAVGKRIVLPGTHQGSNGDMKRRQMDAMALVQTYGKPDIFLTMTCNPSWEEILNELLPGQTPQDRPDLVARVFRAKLETMKEMLFKKHILGVVVAHAYVVEF
;
A
#
# COMPACT_ATOMS: atom_id res chain seq x y z
N ILE A 1 26.40 18.81 14.27
CA ILE A 1 25.03 18.64 13.76
C ILE A 1 25.02 17.62 12.63
N LEU A 2 24.09 16.67 12.66
CA LEU A 2 23.89 15.68 11.60
C LEU A 2 22.59 15.96 10.83
N LEU A 3 22.68 16.03 9.50
CA LEU A 3 21.51 15.93 8.61
C LEU A 3 21.52 14.56 7.95
N VAL A 4 20.40 13.83 8.04
CA VAL A 4 20.21 12.57 7.32
C VAL A 4 19.10 12.75 6.29
N TYR A 5 19.44 12.61 5.03
CA TYR A 5 18.50 12.65 3.91
C TYR A 5 18.39 11.24 3.30
N ASP A 6 17.28 10.97 2.65
CA ASP A 6 17.15 9.84 1.75
C ASP A 6 16.95 10.38 0.34
N VAL A 7 17.43 9.66 -0.66
CA VAL A 7 17.25 9.99 -2.08
C VAL A 7 16.74 8.74 -2.77
N HIS A 8 15.85 8.94 -3.74
CA HIS A 8 15.27 7.92 -4.63
C HIS A 8 16.20 6.73 -4.94
N PRO A 9 15.65 5.53 -5.21
CA PRO A 9 16.40 4.28 -5.40
C PRO A 9 17.27 4.31 -6.65
N ILE A 10 18.39 5.01 -6.54
CA ILE A 10 19.52 5.10 -7.45
C ILE A 10 20.73 4.74 -6.61
N VAL A 11 21.45 3.73 -7.08
CA VAL A 11 22.59 3.14 -6.38
C VAL A 11 23.68 4.20 -6.16
N THR A 12 24.07 4.43 -4.90
CA THR A 12 25.45 4.61 -4.37
C THR A 12 25.41 5.42 -3.07
N CYS A 13 26.07 4.95 -2.01
CA CYS A 13 26.33 5.78 -0.83
C CYS A 13 27.47 6.76 -1.09
N TYR A 14 27.19 8.05 -0.94
CA TYR A 14 28.21 9.10 -0.82
C TYR A 14 28.10 9.76 0.55
N ILE A 15 29.22 9.81 1.28
CA ILE A 15 29.42 10.73 2.39
C ILE A 15 30.13 11.94 1.81
N SER A 16 29.51 13.11 1.84
CA SER A 16 30.11 14.35 1.33
C SER A 16 30.25 15.39 2.43
N THR A 17 31.50 15.83 2.63
CA THR A 17 31.79 17.02 3.44
C THR A 17 31.52 18.27 2.61
N MET A 18 30.71 19.20 3.12
CA MET A 18 30.50 20.49 2.46
C MET A 18 31.77 21.35 2.52
N ARG A 19 32.65 21.22 1.53
CA ARG A 19 33.67 22.24 1.23
C ARG A 19 32.98 23.49 0.70
N ALA A 20 33.37 24.66 1.19
CA ALA A 20 32.85 25.93 0.72
C ALA A 20 33.39 26.22 -0.68
N ALA A 21 32.52 26.21 -1.70
CA ALA A 21 32.88 26.70 -3.02
C ALA A 21 32.99 28.23 -2.98
N SER A 22 34.20 28.76 -3.17
CA SER A 22 34.41 30.18 -3.47
C SER A 22 33.99 30.45 -4.91
N ASN A 23 33.19 31.50 -5.12
CA ASN A 23 32.69 31.89 -6.45
C ASN A 23 33.83 32.12 -7.47
N THR A 24 33.83 31.35 -8.56
CA THR A 24 34.33 31.78 -9.88
C THR A 24 33.56 31.01 -10.96
N ASP A 25 32.92 31.75 -11.89
CA ASP A 25 32.36 31.19 -13.12
C ASP A 25 33.45 30.68 -14.06
N SER A 26 33.29 29.47 -14.58
CA SER A 26 33.69 29.13 -15.95
C SER A 26 33.03 27.82 -16.38
N THR A 27 32.31 27.86 -17.49
CA THR A 27 31.98 26.68 -18.30
C THR A 27 33.25 26.06 -18.86
N ASP A 28 33.34 24.72 -18.91
CA ASP A 28 33.74 24.01 -20.13
C ASP A 28 33.46 22.49 -20.01
N LEU A 29 33.47 21.83 -21.18
CA LEU A 29 33.25 20.39 -21.36
C LEU A 29 34.59 19.65 -21.30
N ASP A 30 34.65 18.44 -20.71
CA ASP A 30 35.85 17.61 -20.76
C ASP A 30 35.58 16.14 -21.12
N GLU A 31 36.43 15.64 -22.04
CA GLU A 31 36.58 14.24 -22.43
C GLU A 31 37.47 13.47 -21.43
N PRO A 32 37.43 12.13 -21.39
CA PRO A 32 38.23 11.37 -20.43
C PRO A 32 39.71 11.28 -20.85
N VAL A 33 40.59 11.97 -20.12
CA VAL A 33 42.05 11.81 -20.23
C VAL A 33 42.56 10.84 -19.17
N GLU A 34 43.05 9.67 -19.59
CA GLU A 34 43.85 8.80 -18.73
C GLU A 34 45.17 9.51 -18.35
N SER A 35 45.42 9.68 -17.05
CA SER A 35 46.74 10.10 -16.56
C SER A 35 47.14 9.31 -15.31
N SER A 36 48.17 8.49 -15.47
CA SER A 36 48.84 7.80 -14.38
C SER A 36 49.75 8.77 -13.62
N ASN A 37 49.28 9.28 -12.48
CA ASN A 37 50.08 10.12 -11.60
C ASN A 37 50.07 9.59 -10.16
N THR A 38 51.16 8.93 -9.76
CA THR A 38 51.45 8.63 -8.35
C THR A 38 51.95 9.89 -7.64
N GLY A 39 51.02 10.76 -7.27
CA GLY A 39 51.28 11.86 -6.34
C GLY A 39 51.40 11.38 -4.88
N PRO A 40 51.84 12.24 -3.94
CA PRO A 40 51.77 11.92 -2.52
C PRO A 40 50.31 11.68 -2.11
N ILE A 41 50.08 10.72 -1.22
CA ILE A 41 48.75 10.44 -0.67
C ILE A 41 48.33 11.67 0.14
N ASP A 42 47.39 12.45 -0.39
CA ASP A 42 46.73 13.55 0.30
C ASP A 42 45.82 12.94 1.39
N LEU A 43 46.41 12.72 2.57
CA LEU A 43 45.70 12.21 3.74
C LEU A 43 44.62 13.21 4.13
N ASP A 44 43.34 12.84 3.97
CA ASP A 44 42.23 13.69 4.38
C ASP A 44 42.41 14.06 5.87
N PRO A 45 42.54 15.35 6.22
CA PRO A 45 42.69 15.76 7.61
C PRO A 45 41.49 15.37 8.49
N PHE A 46 40.38 14.90 7.90
CA PHE A 46 39.21 14.37 8.60
C PHE A 46 39.10 12.84 8.62
N ASP A 47 40.07 12.08 8.10
CA ASP A 47 39.99 10.61 8.01
C ASP A 47 39.81 9.93 9.39
N TYR A 48 40.34 10.56 10.45
CA TYR A 48 40.12 10.14 11.84
C TYR A 48 38.64 10.10 12.26
N VAL A 49 37.75 10.89 11.61
CA VAL A 49 36.30 10.89 11.88
C VAL A 49 35.66 9.57 11.45
N TYR A 50 36.22 8.94 10.42
CA TYR A 50 35.70 7.69 9.84
C TYR A 50 36.34 6.43 10.47
N SER A 51 37.38 6.59 11.29
CA SER A 51 38.11 5.49 11.96
C SER A 51 37.27 4.53 12.82
N ASN A 52 36.04 4.92 13.20
CA ASN A 52 35.11 4.09 13.98
C ASN A 52 33.93 3.55 13.14
N ILE A 53 33.93 3.75 11.81
CA ILE A 53 32.97 3.11 10.91
C ILE A 53 33.32 1.61 10.82
N PRO A 54 32.35 0.69 10.98
CA PRO A 54 32.63 -0.74 10.85
C PRO A 54 32.98 -1.15 9.40
N ASP A 55 34.11 -1.84 9.22
CA ASP A 55 34.54 -2.41 7.93
C ASP A 55 33.67 -3.59 7.43
N SER A 56 32.74 -4.07 8.26
CA SER A 56 31.91 -5.24 7.98
C SER A 56 30.44 -4.87 7.83
N THR A 57 29.76 -5.49 6.86
CA THR A 57 28.32 -5.33 6.66
C THR A 57 27.56 -5.80 7.90
N HIS A 58 26.81 -4.88 8.51
CA HIS A 58 25.95 -5.23 9.64
C HIS A 58 24.83 -6.20 9.21
N ILE A 59 24.73 -7.33 9.92
CA ILE A 59 23.64 -8.30 9.82
C ILE A 59 22.71 -8.12 11.02
N LEU A 60 21.39 -8.06 10.77
CA LEU A 60 20.35 -7.96 11.78
C LEU A 60 20.33 -9.22 12.64
N LYS A 61 20.06 -9.04 13.93
CA LYS A 61 19.85 -10.16 14.85
C LYS A 61 18.55 -10.89 14.50
N HIS A 62 18.59 -12.21 14.59
CA HIS A 62 17.38 -13.03 14.52
C HIS A 62 16.37 -12.57 15.58
N ALA A 63 15.12 -12.34 15.17
CA ALA A 63 14.00 -12.07 16.05
C ALA A 63 13.05 -13.26 16.02
N GLU A 64 12.57 -13.69 17.19
CA GLU A 64 11.63 -14.80 17.27
C GLU A 64 10.29 -14.46 16.62
N ASN A 65 9.63 -15.47 16.06
CA ASN A 65 8.28 -15.32 15.51
C ASN A 65 7.31 -14.92 16.62
N CYS A 66 6.30 -14.12 16.29
CA CYS A 66 5.29 -13.66 17.24
C CYS A 66 4.65 -14.84 18.01
N GLU A 67 4.68 -14.78 19.34
CA GLU A 67 4.15 -15.84 20.21
C GLU A 67 2.68 -16.17 19.92
N HIS A 68 1.85 -15.14 19.67
CA HIS A 68 0.40 -15.27 19.44
C HIS A 68 0.06 -15.83 18.06
N CYS A 69 0.49 -15.14 16.98
CA CYS A 69 0.04 -15.45 15.61
C CYS A 69 1.11 -16.08 14.70
N LYS A 70 2.27 -16.45 15.26
CA LYS A 70 3.44 -17.06 14.60
C LYS A 70 4.00 -16.28 13.39
N ALA A 71 3.57 -15.03 13.20
CA ALA A 71 4.10 -14.12 12.19
C ALA A 71 5.60 -13.91 12.38
N LYS A 72 6.37 -14.00 11.29
CA LYS A 72 7.80 -13.74 11.30
C LYS A 72 8.09 -12.28 11.59
N LYS A 73 9.00 -12.02 12.54
CA LYS A 73 9.44 -10.69 12.96
C LYS A 73 10.87 -10.40 12.49
N PHE A 74 11.19 -9.12 12.37
CA PHE A 74 12.58 -8.62 12.25
C PHE A 74 12.99 -7.86 13.52
N GLN A 75 14.29 -7.61 13.69
CA GLN A 75 14.81 -6.79 14.77
C GLN A 75 14.13 -5.41 14.79
N TYR A 76 13.87 -4.88 15.99
CA TYR A 76 13.14 -3.63 16.26
C TYR A 76 11.64 -3.61 15.86
N GLU A 77 11.06 -4.70 15.34
CA GLU A 77 9.61 -4.76 15.14
C GLU A 77 8.86 -4.92 16.47
N THR A 78 7.95 -4.00 16.77
CA THR A 78 7.12 -4.03 17.97
C THR A 78 6.18 -5.24 17.99
N ASP A 79 5.84 -5.74 19.17
CA ASP A 79 4.99 -6.94 19.33
C ASP A 79 3.57 -6.71 18.81
N GLY A 80 3.11 -5.46 18.83
CA GLY A 80 1.86 -5.04 18.22
C GLY A 80 1.81 -5.07 16.70
N PHE A 81 2.94 -5.20 15.99
CA PHE A 81 3.04 -4.95 14.54
C PHE A 81 2.36 -6.01 13.64
N CYS A 82 2.07 -7.20 14.17
CA CYS A 82 1.48 -8.31 13.42
C CYS A 82 0.01 -8.58 13.79
N CYS A 83 -0.30 -8.64 15.08
CA CYS A 83 -1.61 -9.04 15.60
C CYS A 83 -2.07 -8.19 16.79
N ARG A 84 -1.46 -7.01 17.01
CA ARG A 84 -1.70 -6.19 18.22
C ARG A 84 -1.55 -7.00 19.52
N ASN A 85 -0.47 -7.76 19.63
CA ASN A 85 -0.17 -8.59 20.81
C ASN A 85 -1.30 -9.58 21.18
N GLY A 86 -1.82 -10.30 20.19
CA GLY A 86 -2.90 -11.29 20.37
C GLY A 86 -4.32 -10.73 20.30
N GLU A 87 -4.51 -9.41 20.20
CA GLU A 87 -5.83 -8.80 20.03
C GLU A 87 -6.49 -9.11 18.67
N ILE A 88 -5.73 -9.50 17.66
CA ILE A 88 -6.23 -9.75 16.29
C ILE A 88 -5.95 -11.20 15.91
N GLU A 89 -7.03 -11.91 15.60
CA GLU A 89 -7.06 -13.23 14.98
C GLU A 89 -8.02 -13.11 13.79
N LEU A 90 -7.62 -13.62 12.63
CA LEU A 90 -8.45 -13.67 11.42
C LEU A 90 -8.35 -15.08 10.83
N ALA A 91 -9.46 -15.59 10.29
CA ALA A 91 -9.43 -16.87 9.59
C ALA A 91 -8.62 -16.75 8.28
N GLU A 92 -7.63 -17.63 8.13
CA GLU A 92 -6.91 -17.79 6.86
C GLU A 92 -7.66 -18.84 6.02
N PRO A 93 -8.15 -18.51 4.81
CA PRO A 93 -8.87 -19.47 3.97
C PRO A 93 -7.93 -20.54 3.43
N GLU A 94 -8.44 -21.77 3.28
CA GLU A 94 -7.68 -22.86 2.70
C GLU A 94 -7.35 -22.59 1.21
N PRO A 95 -6.06 -22.64 0.82
CA PRO A 95 -5.64 -22.32 -0.54
C PRO A 95 -6.18 -23.34 -1.54
N LEU A 96 -6.76 -22.86 -2.65
CA LEU A 96 -7.22 -23.74 -3.72
C LEU A 96 -6.00 -24.37 -4.43
N PRO A 97 -5.88 -25.71 -4.53
CA PRO A 97 -4.65 -26.37 -4.98
C PRO A 97 -4.14 -25.94 -6.37
N GLU A 98 -5.03 -25.78 -7.34
CA GLU A 98 -4.64 -25.37 -8.71
C GLU A 98 -4.07 -23.94 -8.75
N LEU A 99 -4.68 -23.02 -8.00
CA LEU A 99 -4.17 -21.65 -7.83
C LEU A 99 -2.84 -21.65 -7.07
N MET A 100 -2.73 -22.43 -5.99
CA MET A 100 -1.49 -22.59 -5.24
C MET A 100 -0.35 -23.09 -6.13
N ARG A 101 -0.63 -24.03 -7.05
CA ARG A 101 0.33 -24.48 -8.07
C ARG A 101 0.75 -23.33 -8.99
N LEU A 102 -0.20 -22.58 -9.55
CA LEU A 102 0.09 -21.43 -10.43
C LEU A 102 1.00 -20.38 -9.77
N TRP A 103 0.87 -20.14 -8.46
CA TRP A 103 1.73 -19.21 -7.70
C TRP A 103 3.09 -19.75 -7.24
N SER A 104 3.30 -21.08 -7.24
CA SER A 104 4.49 -21.69 -6.63
C SER A 104 5.30 -22.58 -7.57
N SER A 105 4.67 -23.19 -8.58
CA SER A 105 5.35 -24.11 -9.50
C SER A 105 6.30 -23.40 -10.45
N ALA A 106 7.36 -24.10 -10.84
CA ALA A 106 8.30 -23.67 -11.87
C ALA A 106 7.80 -23.91 -13.31
N ASP A 107 6.61 -24.51 -13.49
CA ASP A 107 6.00 -24.81 -14.79
C ASP A 107 5.88 -23.56 -15.70
N ALA A 108 5.94 -23.76 -17.02
CA ALA A 108 5.87 -22.67 -17.99
C ALA A 108 4.56 -21.85 -17.88
N ASP A 109 3.42 -22.52 -17.67
CA ASP A 109 2.11 -21.88 -17.48
C ASP A 109 2.08 -21.02 -16.21
N SER A 110 2.73 -21.49 -15.16
CA SER A 110 2.80 -20.87 -13.84
C SER A 110 3.75 -19.67 -13.84
N ARG A 111 4.85 -19.71 -14.60
CA ARG A 111 5.72 -18.53 -14.85
C ARG A 111 4.95 -17.45 -15.62
N HIS A 112 4.34 -17.81 -16.75
CA HIS A 112 3.55 -16.86 -17.54
C HIS A 112 2.37 -16.26 -16.76
N PHE A 113 1.70 -17.07 -15.92
CA PHE A 113 0.68 -16.60 -14.99
C PHE A 113 1.22 -15.53 -14.04
N ARG A 114 2.36 -15.76 -13.38
CA ARG A 114 2.97 -14.78 -12.45
C ARG A 114 3.47 -13.52 -13.14
N GLU A 115 4.06 -13.64 -14.33
CA GLU A 115 4.51 -12.50 -15.15
C GLU A 115 3.32 -11.61 -15.59
N SER A 116 2.20 -12.25 -15.94
CA SER A 116 1.00 -11.61 -16.48
C SER A 116 -0.12 -11.43 -15.45
N ILE A 117 0.14 -11.64 -14.16
CA ILE A 117 -0.89 -11.79 -13.12
C ILE A 117 -1.86 -10.59 -13.00
N ARG A 118 -1.38 -9.36 -13.28
CA ARG A 118 -2.25 -8.16 -13.34
C ARG A 118 -3.27 -8.25 -14.47
N PHE A 119 -2.90 -8.78 -15.64
CA PHE A 119 -3.80 -8.96 -16.77
C PHE A 119 -4.82 -10.07 -16.50
N PHE A 120 -4.38 -11.21 -15.95
CA PHE A 120 -5.29 -12.25 -15.49
C PHE A 120 -6.30 -11.70 -14.47
N ASN A 121 -5.84 -11.03 -13.41
CA ASN A 121 -6.76 -10.43 -12.43
C ASN A 121 -7.69 -9.40 -13.08
N GLY A 122 -7.21 -8.55 -13.99
CA GLY A 122 -8.04 -7.54 -14.67
C GLY A 122 -9.15 -8.12 -15.56
N HIS A 123 -8.97 -9.32 -16.12
CA HIS A 123 -9.98 -10.03 -16.93
C HIS A 123 -11.01 -10.82 -16.09
N PHE A 124 -10.71 -11.06 -14.81
CA PHE A 124 -11.63 -11.70 -13.86
C PHE A 124 -12.17 -10.72 -12.79
N ALA A 125 -11.63 -9.52 -12.67
CA ALA A 125 -12.09 -8.52 -11.71
C ALA A 125 -13.56 -8.14 -11.96
N PHE A 126 -14.35 -8.12 -10.90
CA PHE A 126 -15.75 -7.74 -10.94
C PHE A 126 -15.97 -6.22 -10.94
N THR A 127 -14.89 -5.46 -10.75
CA THR A 127 -14.89 -4.00 -10.78
C THR A 127 -13.63 -3.47 -11.48
N THR A 128 -13.73 -2.28 -12.06
CA THR A 128 -12.58 -1.55 -12.62
C THR A 128 -12.26 -0.31 -11.79
N LEU A 129 -11.00 0.13 -11.78
CA LEU A 129 -10.60 1.33 -11.06
C LEU A 129 -11.22 2.59 -11.69
N GLY A 130 -12.13 3.23 -10.96
CA GLY A 130 -12.70 4.53 -11.26
C GLY A 130 -11.82 5.64 -10.71
N VAL A 131 -11.00 6.21 -11.58
CA VAL A 131 -10.06 7.29 -11.25
C VAL A 131 -10.05 8.35 -12.35
N SER A 132 -9.96 9.62 -11.95
CA SER A 132 -9.69 10.73 -12.87
C SER A 132 -8.19 10.85 -13.06
N LEU A 133 -7.70 10.47 -14.24
CA LEU A 133 -6.28 10.52 -14.60
C LEU A 133 -5.90 11.86 -15.22
N ASP A 134 -4.70 12.35 -14.88
CA ASP A 134 -4.10 13.51 -15.54
C ASP A 134 -3.33 13.08 -16.80
N ASN A 135 -4.02 13.15 -17.95
CA ASN A 135 -3.51 12.69 -19.25
C ASN A 135 -2.18 13.33 -19.69
N ASN A 136 -1.73 14.42 -19.05
CA ASN A 136 -0.42 15.01 -19.31
C ASN A 136 0.73 14.15 -18.75
N TYR A 137 0.48 13.43 -17.64
CA TYR A 137 1.46 12.59 -16.95
C TYR A 137 1.22 11.09 -17.18
N THR A 138 -0.04 10.67 -17.39
CA THR A 138 -0.42 9.25 -17.48
C THR A 138 -0.43 8.70 -18.91
N ASN A 139 0.36 9.27 -19.83
CA ASN A 139 0.35 8.92 -21.26
C ASN A 139 1.51 8.01 -21.73
N MET A 140 2.52 7.76 -20.89
CA MET A 140 3.74 7.00 -21.22
C MET A 140 4.55 7.53 -22.43
N LYS A 141 4.33 8.79 -22.86
CA LYS A 141 4.98 9.36 -24.06
C LYS A 141 6.32 10.05 -23.77
N SER A 142 6.51 10.57 -22.57
CA SER A 142 7.74 11.26 -22.17
C SER A 142 7.95 11.27 -20.66
N GLY A 143 9.22 11.31 -20.23
CA GLY A 143 9.62 11.37 -18.82
C GLY A 143 9.37 10.09 -18.03
N VAL A 144 9.49 10.19 -16.71
CA VAL A 144 9.17 9.11 -15.78
C VAL A 144 7.64 8.96 -15.69
N TYR A 145 7.13 7.77 -16.01
CA TYR A 145 5.69 7.50 -15.94
C TYR A 145 5.15 7.79 -14.54
N THR A 146 4.22 8.75 -14.45
CA THR A 146 3.67 9.24 -13.18
C THR A 146 2.18 8.98 -13.15
N PHE A 147 1.75 7.99 -12.37
CA PHE A 147 0.34 7.73 -12.13
C PHE A 147 -0.25 8.77 -11.16
N ARG A 148 -0.91 9.79 -11.71
CA ARG A 148 -1.56 10.84 -10.92
C ARG A 148 -3.07 10.63 -10.86
N ALA A 149 -3.55 10.29 -9.66
CA ALA A 149 -4.96 10.23 -9.30
C ALA A 149 -5.36 11.46 -8.48
N HIS A 150 -6.56 12.00 -8.69
CA HIS A 150 -7.10 13.08 -7.86
C HIS A 150 -8.56 12.81 -7.47
N GLY A 151 -8.94 13.26 -6.27
CA GLY A 151 -10.26 13.02 -5.68
C GLY A 151 -10.35 11.71 -4.89
N THR A 152 -11.55 11.13 -4.82
CA THR A 152 -11.77 9.84 -4.16
C THR A 152 -11.61 8.73 -5.19
N MET A 153 -10.84 7.67 -4.89
CA MET A 153 -10.88 6.45 -5.70
C MET A 153 -12.21 5.74 -5.51
N TYR A 154 -12.82 5.28 -6.59
CA TYR A 154 -14.00 4.43 -6.57
C TYR A 154 -13.78 3.25 -7.51
N HIS A 155 -14.60 2.21 -7.35
CA HIS A 155 -14.54 1.03 -8.21
C HIS A 155 -15.85 0.96 -9.00
N ARG A 156 -15.72 0.95 -10.33
CA ARG A 156 -16.84 0.94 -11.27
C ARG A 156 -17.20 -0.50 -11.61
N VAL A 157 -18.41 -0.91 -11.24
CA VAL A 157 -19.14 -1.93 -12.00
C VAL A 157 -19.59 -1.24 -13.29
N HIS A 158 -19.33 -1.84 -14.46
CA HIS A 158 -19.74 -1.24 -15.74
C HIS A 158 -21.24 -1.45 -15.97
N SER A 159 -21.90 -0.48 -16.61
CA SER A 159 -23.28 -0.66 -17.08
C SER A 159 -23.32 -1.71 -18.20
N PHE A 160 -24.38 -2.51 -18.20
CA PHE A 160 -24.66 -3.52 -19.21
C PHE A 160 -25.55 -2.94 -20.31
N GLY A 161 -25.33 -3.35 -21.54
CA GLY A 161 -26.19 -2.96 -22.67
C GLY A 161 -25.83 -3.72 -23.95
N PRO A 162 -26.64 -3.57 -25.01
CA PRO A 162 -26.44 -4.24 -26.29
C PRO A 162 -25.18 -3.70 -27.00
N ARG A 163 -24.03 -4.33 -26.71
CA ARG A 163 -22.77 -4.15 -27.44
C ARG A 163 -22.58 -5.31 -28.42
N SER A 164 -21.89 -5.05 -29.53
CA SER A 164 -21.60 -6.06 -30.56
C SER A 164 -20.62 -7.15 -30.11
N ARG A 165 -19.94 -6.97 -28.97
CA ARG A 165 -19.06 -7.96 -28.32
C ARG A 165 -19.20 -7.83 -26.80
N PRO A 166 -19.22 -8.94 -26.04
CA PRO A 166 -19.21 -8.89 -24.58
C PRO A 166 -17.83 -8.48 -24.06
N GLU A 167 -17.80 -7.56 -23.10
CA GLU A 167 -16.58 -7.05 -22.48
C GLU A 167 -16.64 -7.14 -20.94
N HIS A 168 -15.47 -7.30 -20.31
CA HIS A 168 -15.30 -7.38 -18.85
C HIS A 168 -16.32 -8.31 -18.17
N LEU A 169 -17.24 -7.76 -17.37
CA LEU A 169 -18.26 -8.48 -16.63
C LEU A 169 -19.21 -9.28 -17.53
N GLN A 170 -19.48 -8.83 -18.77
CA GLN A 170 -20.34 -9.55 -19.70
C GLN A 170 -19.75 -10.89 -20.12
N LEU A 171 -18.44 -11.12 -19.98
CA LEU A 171 -17.82 -12.40 -20.28
C LEU A 171 -18.34 -13.51 -19.36
N TYR A 172 -18.67 -13.19 -18.09
CA TYR A 172 -19.28 -14.14 -17.18
C TYR A 172 -20.63 -14.66 -17.68
N PHE A 173 -21.39 -13.91 -18.49
CA PHE A 173 -22.67 -14.40 -19.06
C PHE A 173 -22.48 -15.59 -20.02
N TYR A 174 -21.24 -15.87 -20.44
CA TYR A 174 -20.89 -16.91 -21.39
C TYR A 174 -19.90 -17.94 -20.81
N ASP A 175 -19.54 -17.88 -19.53
CA ASP A 175 -18.55 -18.81 -18.93
C ASP A 175 -19.07 -20.24 -18.74
N ASP A 176 -20.39 -20.45 -18.87
CA ASP A 176 -20.98 -21.80 -18.90
C ASP A 176 -20.88 -22.47 -20.29
N ASP A 177 -20.44 -21.75 -21.34
CA ASP A 177 -20.06 -22.34 -22.64
C ASP A 177 -18.75 -23.13 -22.48
N PRO A 178 -18.74 -24.47 -22.65
CA PRO A 178 -17.52 -25.26 -22.49
C PRO A 178 -16.40 -24.89 -23.48
N SER A 179 -16.73 -24.24 -24.59
CA SER A 179 -15.72 -23.74 -25.54
C SER A 179 -14.97 -22.51 -25.00
N LEU A 180 -15.58 -21.76 -24.07
CA LEU A 180 -15.14 -20.45 -23.57
C LEU A 180 -14.83 -19.45 -24.70
N SER A 181 -15.54 -19.56 -25.82
CA SER A 181 -15.32 -18.80 -27.06
C SER A 181 -15.10 -17.30 -26.83
N HIS A 182 -16.05 -16.65 -26.15
CA HIS A 182 -16.02 -15.22 -25.84
C HIS A 182 -14.86 -14.81 -24.94
N ARG A 183 -14.58 -15.59 -23.89
CA ARG A 183 -13.48 -15.28 -22.97
C ARG A 183 -12.13 -15.45 -23.67
N LYS A 184 -11.92 -16.55 -24.39
CA LYS A 184 -10.70 -16.81 -25.18
C LYS A 184 -10.45 -15.73 -26.24
N GLU A 185 -11.49 -15.21 -26.88
CA GLU A 185 -11.41 -14.06 -27.79
C GLU A 185 -10.93 -12.79 -27.07
N ALA A 186 -11.45 -12.50 -25.88
CA ALA A 186 -11.05 -11.35 -25.07
C ALA A 186 -9.66 -11.49 -24.41
N THR A 187 -9.17 -12.72 -24.23
CA THR A 187 -7.89 -13.03 -23.57
C THR A 187 -6.85 -13.64 -24.51
N LYS A 188 -6.92 -13.42 -25.83
CA LYS A 188 -6.01 -14.01 -26.85
C LYS A 188 -4.52 -13.91 -26.53
N GLN A 189 -4.11 -12.82 -25.89
CA GLN A 189 -2.73 -12.53 -25.49
C GLN A 189 -2.23 -13.29 -24.24
N LEU A 190 -3.10 -14.06 -23.58
CA LEU A 190 -2.79 -14.83 -22.37
C LEU A 190 -2.77 -16.34 -22.68
N ASP A 191 -2.18 -17.13 -21.77
CA ASP A 191 -2.26 -18.59 -21.82
C ASP A 191 -3.72 -19.07 -21.63
N GLN A 192 -4.28 -19.71 -22.67
CA GLN A 192 -5.68 -20.15 -22.69
C GLN A 192 -5.96 -21.36 -21.77
N HIS A 193 -4.94 -22.15 -21.43
CA HIS A 193 -5.05 -23.23 -20.45
C HIS A 193 -5.17 -22.65 -19.04
N VAL A 194 -4.36 -21.63 -18.72
CA VAL A 194 -4.49 -20.85 -17.47
C VAL A 194 -5.84 -20.15 -17.40
N VAL A 195 -6.31 -19.50 -18.47
CA VAL A 195 -7.65 -18.87 -18.50
C VAL A 195 -8.76 -19.89 -18.17
N SER A 196 -8.71 -21.08 -18.78
CA SER A 196 -9.71 -22.13 -18.55
C SER A 196 -9.71 -22.59 -17.08
N LYS A 197 -8.51 -22.83 -16.51
CA LYS A 197 -8.34 -23.16 -15.09
C LYS A 197 -8.87 -22.07 -14.15
N LEU A 198 -8.69 -20.79 -14.50
CA LEU A 198 -9.20 -19.67 -13.70
C LEU A 198 -10.73 -19.55 -13.74
N VAL A 199 -11.37 -19.87 -14.87
CA VAL A 199 -12.84 -20.00 -14.93
C VAL A 199 -13.31 -21.11 -14.00
N ASP A 200 -12.67 -22.29 -14.04
CA ASP A 200 -13.03 -23.42 -13.19
C ASP A 200 -12.83 -23.13 -11.69
N VAL A 201 -11.73 -22.49 -11.33
CA VAL A 201 -11.43 -22.02 -9.97
C VAL A 201 -12.48 -21.03 -9.46
N LEU A 202 -12.88 -20.06 -10.30
CA LEU A 202 -13.86 -19.04 -9.95
C LEU A 202 -15.30 -19.50 -10.17
N ARG A 203 -15.54 -20.76 -10.58
CA ARG A 203 -16.89 -21.31 -10.78
C ARG A 203 -17.69 -21.31 -9.48
N GLU A 204 -17.06 -21.62 -8.35
CA GLU A 204 -17.70 -21.60 -7.01
C GLU A 204 -17.66 -20.23 -6.31
N ASN A 205 -17.17 -19.18 -6.99
CA ASN A 205 -17.20 -17.82 -6.46
C ASN A 205 -18.64 -17.27 -6.51
N PRO A 206 -19.19 -16.70 -5.42
CA PRO A 206 -20.59 -16.26 -5.38
C PRO A 206 -20.87 -15.11 -6.35
N TYR A 207 -19.91 -14.21 -6.59
CA TYR A 207 -20.05 -13.15 -7.59
C TYR A 207 -20.05 -13.73 -9.01
N SER A 208 -19.17 -14.69 -9.30
CA SER A 208 -19.15 -15.41 -10.59
C SER A 208 -20.45 -16.18 -10.84
N GLN A 209 -20.96 -16.90 -9.84
CA GLN A 209 -22.25 -17.61 -9.91
C GLN A 209 -23.40 -16.64 -10.23
N GLN A 210 -23.43 -15.48 -9.57
CA GLN A 210 -24.46 -14.47 -9.81
C GLN A 210 -24.35 -13.86 -11.22
N PHE A 211 -23.15 -13.51 -11.70
CA PHE A 211 -23.02 -12.99 -13.06
C PHE A 211 -23.32 -14.08 -14.11
N ARG A 212 -22.89 -15.33 -13.93
CA ARG A 212 -23.24 -16.45 -14.82
C ARG A 212 -24.76 -16.66 -14.92
N SER A 213 -25.49 -16.61 -13.79
CA SER A 213 -26.95 -16.77 -13.80
C SER A 213 -27.69 -15.67 -14.57
N LEU A 214 -27.17 -14.43 -14.58
CA LEU A 214 -27.71 -13.34 -15.41
C LEU A 214 -27.56 -13.58 -16.91
N GLY A 215 -26.66 -14.47 -17.34
CA GLY A 215 -26.53 -14.86 -18.75
C GLY A 215 -27.79 -15.50 -19.34
N ALA A 216 -28.63 -16.13 -18.50
CA ALA A 216 -29.94 -16.64 -18.89
C ALA A 216 -30.96 -15.53 -19.23
N HIS A 217 -30.71 -14.29 -18.80
CA HIS A 217 -31.60 -13.14 -18.96
C HIS A 217 -30.98 -12.04 -19.85
N LYS A 218 -29.93 -12.38 -20.61
CA LYS A 218 -29.13 -11.45 -21.43
C LYS A 218 -29.92 -10.59 -22.42
N GLU A 219 -31.12 -11.02 -22.83
CA GLU A 219 -31.98 -10.32 -23.79
C GLU A 219 -32.80 -9.18 -23.14
N ASN A 220 -33.02 -9.25 -21.83
CA ASN A 220 -33.83 -8.29 -21.05
C ASN A 220 -33.00 -7.50 -20.03
N LEU A 221 -31.67 -7.42 -20.17
CA LEU A 221 -30.77 -6.83 -19.15
C LEU A 221 -31.14 -5.39 -18.75
N GLU A 222 -31.82 -4.65 -19.61
CA GLU A 222 -32.33 -3.29 -19.34
C GLU A 222 -33.42 -3.26 -18.26
N GLU A 223 -34.12 -4.38 -18.03
CA GLU A 223 -35.12 -4.57 -16.98
C GLU A 223 -34.49 -5.00 -15.63
N TYR A 224 -33.24 -5.50 -15.65
CA TYR A 224 -32.57 -6.03 -14.46
C TYR A 224 -31.82 -4.95 -13.71
N ARG A 225 -32.35 -4.61 -12.53
CA ARG A 225 -31.59 -3.84 -11.55
C ARG A 225 -30.81 -4.75 -10.64
N ILE A 226 -29.52 -4.44 -10.54
CA ILE A 226 -28.63 -4.93 -9.50
C ILE A 226 -29.16 -4.70 -8.06
N ASP A 227 -28.61 -5.33 -7.00
CA ASP A 227 -28.41 -4.62 -5.71
C ASP A 227 -27.16 -5.11 -4.91
N LEU A 228 -26.22 -4.24 -4.56
CA LEU A 228 -24.92 -4.68 -4.01
C LEU A 228 -25.03 -4.86 -2.50
N ASN A 229 -25.44 -6.05 -2.07
CA ASN A 229 -25.68 -6.32 -0.66
C ASN A 229 -24.41 -6.08 0.19
N ILE A 230 -24.55 -5.24 1.22
CA ILE A 230 -23.48 -4.82 2.15
C ILE A 230 -23.68 -5.47 3.53
N ASP A 231 -24.65 -6.38 3.69
CA ASP A 231 -24.93 -7.09 4.94
C ASP A 231 -23.78 -8.02 5.35
N GLN A 232 -22.83 -7.46 6.11
CA GLN A 232 -21.68 -8.16 6.68
C GLN A 232 -22.14 -9.00 7.90
N LYS A 233 -22.84 -10.10 7.63
CA LYS A 233 -23.46 -10.98 8.64
C LYS A 233 -22.52 -12.07 9.18
N LEU A 234 -21.34 -12.24 8.58
CA LEU A 234 -20.39 -13.32 8.86
C LEU A 234 -19.15 -12.85 9.66
N ASP A 235 -18.81 -13.56 10.73
CA ASP A 235 -17.66 -13.27 11.61
C ASP A 235 -16.34 -13.76 10.98
N GLN A 236 -15.51 -12.83 10.48
CA GLN A 236 -14.24 -13.13 9.79
C GLN A 236 -13.16 -13.82 10.65
N ARG A 237 -13.38 -13.99 11.96
CA ARG A 237 -12.51 -14.82 12.81
C ARG A 237 -12.74 -16.32 12.59
N ARG A 238 -13.84 -16.70 11.94
CA ARG A 238 -14.21 -18.08 11.61
C ARG A 238 -14.13 -18.29 10.10
N TYR A 239 -13.87 -19.52 9.69
CA TYR A 239 -14.08 -19.89 8.28
C TYR A 239 -15.58 -19.84 7.99
N ASN A 240 -15.98 -18.94 7.09
CA ASN A 240 -17.35 -18.85 6.60
C ASN A 240 -17.35 -19.24 5.12
N ARG A 241 -18.29 -20.12 4.72
CA ARG A 241 -18.61 -20.31 3.31
C ARG A 241 -19.49 -19.12 2.88
N PRO A 242 -19.10 -18.32 1.87
CA PRO A 242 -19.94 -17.23 1.38
C PRO A 242 -21.29 -17.74 0.87
N VAL A 243 -22.36 -16.99 1.13
CA VAL A 243 -23.73 -17.40 0.77
C VAL A 243 -24.29 -16.48 -0.32
N SER A 244 -25.05 -17.05 -1.26
CA SER A 244 -25.54 -16.33 -2.45
C SER A 244 -26.48 -15.16 -2.12
N SER A 245 -27.07 -15.12 -0.92
CA SER A 245 -27.88 -13.99 -0.45
C SER A 245 -27.08 -12.71 -0.16
N GLU A 246 -25.75 -12.77 -0.16
CA GLU A 246 -24.83 -11.63 0.03
C GLU A 246 -24.50 -10.89 -1.29
N VAL A 247 -25.16 -11.19 -2.41
CA VAL A 247 -24.86 -10.59 -3.73
C VAL A 247 -26.11 -10.11 -4.47
N ALA A 248 -25.97 -9.02 -5.25
CA ALA A 248 -26.55 -8.88 -6.60
C ALA A 248 -25.82 -7.83 -7.49
N ALA A 249 -25.47 -6.64 -6.95
CA ALA A 249 -24.71 -5.48 -7.50
C ALA A 249 -25.45 -4.26 -8.16
N ILE A 250 -25.89 -3.26 -7.37
CA ILE A 250 -26.80 -2.13 -7.75
C ILE A 250 -26.35 -1.23 -8.91
N TRP A 251 -27.35 -0.69 -9.64
CA TRP A 251 -27.20 0.48 -10.51
C TRP A 251 -28.08 1.66 -10.04
N VAL A 252 -27.48 2.86 -10.04
CA VAL A 252 -28.17 4.16 -10.07
C VAL A 252 -27.37 5.04 -11.03
N GLU A 253 -28.01 5.45 -12.11
CA GLU A 253 -27.49 6.56 -12.92
C GLU A 253 -27.79 7.87 -12.17
N GLY A 254 -26.75 8.63 -11.82
CA GLY A 254 -26.88 9.96 -11.20
C GLY A 254 -27.28 9.99 -9.71
N SER A 255 -26.35 9.65 -8.79
CA SER A 255 -26.25 10.25 -7.44
C SER A 255 -25.04 9.69 -6.66
N ASP A 256 -24.69 10.29 -5.51
CA ASP A 256 -23.45 10.09 -4.72
C ASP A 256 -23.26 8.69 -4.09
N LEU A 257 -23.09 7.66 -4.90
CA LEU A 257 -22.62 6.34 -4.49
C LEU A 257 -21.13 6.31 -4.11
N ALA A 258 -20.36 7.35 -4.47
CA ALA A 258 -18.93 7.49 -4.18
C ALA A 258 -18.57 7.36 -2.67
N ASN A 259 -19.50 7.66 -1.77
CA ASN A 259 -19.27 7.57 -0.32
C ASN A 259 -19.47 6.16 0.28
N ARG A 260 -20.05 5.18 -0.44
CA ARG A 260 -20.46 3.88 0.15
C ARG A 260 -19.40 2.77 0.07
N PHE A 261 -18.47 2.83 -0.89
CA PHE A 261 -17.57 1.70 -1.18
C PHE A 261 -16.31 1.61 -0.30
N ASN A 262 -15.83 2.72 0.24
CA ASN A 262 -14.51 2.80 0.92
C ASN A 262 -14.38 1.98 2.22
N ARG A 263 -15.48 1.42 2.76
CA ARG A 263 -15.47 0.64 4.02
C ARG A 263 -16.24 -0.69 3.90
N ASN A 264 -16.54 -1.16 2.69
CA ASN A 264 -17.17 -2.46 2.49
C ASN A 264 -16.11 -3.57 2.41
N GLY A 265 -16.35 -4.70 3.09
CA GLY A 265 -15.55 -5.92 2.97
C GLY A 265 -15.56 -6.50 1.55
N CYS A 266 -16.63 -6.29 0.77
CA CYS A 266 -16.71 -6.80 -0.60
C CYS A 266 -15.73 -6.11 -1.58
N TYR A 267 -15.10 -4.98 -1.22
CA TYR A 267 -14.15 -4.27 -2.10
C TYR A 267 -13.00 -5.16 -2.58
N ASP A 268 -12.36 -5.84 -1.62
CA ASP A 268 -11.13 -6.60 -1.84
C ASP A 268 -11.39 -7.81 -2.78
N PRO A 269 -12.42 -8.67 -2.58
CA PRO A 269 -12.74 -9.75 -3.51
C PRO A 269 -13.29 -9.30 -4.87
N LEU A 270 -13.97 -8.15 -4.95
CA LEU A 270 -14.46 -7.62 -6.24
C LEU A 270 -13.32 -7.13 -7.13
N SER A 271 -12.30 -6.51 -6.54
CA SER A 271 -11.15 -5.94 -7.27
C SER A 271 -10.01 -6.94 -7.48
N TYR A 272 -9.85 -7.90 -6.55
CA TYR A 272 -8.74 -8.87 -6.53
C TYR A 272 -9.25 -10.31 -6.39
N PRO A 273 -10.15 -10.80 -7.27
CA PRO A 273 -10.73 -12.14 -7.15
C PRO A 273 -9.69 -13.27 -7.17
N LEU A 274 -8.50 -13.04 -7.74
CA LEU A 274 -7.41 -14.02 -7.63
C LEU A 274 -6.87 -14.15 -6.20
N PHE A 275 -6.89 -13.11 -5.36
CA PHE A 275 -6.52 -13.22 -3.94
C PHE A 275 -7.66 -13.71 -3.04
N PHE A 276 -8.90 -13.62 -3.50
CA PHE A 276 -10.11 -14.00 -2.78
C PHE A 276 -11.02 -14.88 -3.67
N PRO A 277 -10.55 -16.07 -4.08
CA PRO A 277 -11.20 -16.86 -5.12
C PRO A 277 -12.55 -17.43 -4.72
N ARG A 278 -12.81 -17.63 -3.41
CA ARG A 278 -14.13 -18.04 -2.92
C ARG A 278 -15.05 -16.84 -2.66
N GLY A 279 -14.59 -15.60 -2.88
CA GLY A 279 -15.33 -14.37 -2.62
C GLY A 279 -15.20 -13.89 -1.17
N GLU A 280 -14.15 -14.32 -0.46
CA GLU A 280 -13.91 -14.03 0.95
C GLU A 280 -13.85 -12.50 1.21
N LEU A 281 -14.58 -12.04 2.22
CA LEU A 281 -14.67 -10.61 2.55
C LEU A 281 -13.31 -10.05 3.02
N GLY A 282 -12.96 -8.88 2.48
CA GLY A 282 -11.89 -8.02 2.97
C GLY A 282 -12.28 -7.22 4.21
N TRP A 283 -11.47 -6.20 4.55
CA TRP A 283 -11.71 -5.40 5.76
C TRP A 283 -13.05 -4.63 5.73
N HIS A 284 -13.76 -4.69 6.86
CA HIS A 284 -14.91 -3.84 7.19
C HIS A 284 -14.86 -3.39 8.67
N PRO A 285 -15.57 -2.32 9.06
CA PRO A 285 -15.35 -1.66 10.36
C PRO A 285 -15.90 -2.41 11.58
N ASN A 286 -16.61 -3.52 11.40
CA ASN A 286 -17.29 -4.27 12.46
C ASN A 286 -16.63 -5.63 12.75
N ILE A 287 -15.43 -5.89 12.21
CA ILE A 287 -14.64 -7.10 12.58
C ILE A 287 -14.24 -6.96 14.06
N PRO A 288 -14.70 -7.82 14.97
CA PRO A 288 -14.30 -7.77 16.38
C PRO A 288 -12.83 -8.16 16.56
N LYS A 289 -12.21 -7.64 17.61
CA LYS A 289 -10.95 -8.19 18.16
C LYS A 289 -11.19 -9.58 18.77
N HIS A 290 -10.14 -10.36 18.96
CA HIS A 290 -10.18 -11.75 19.44
C HIS A 290 -11.08 -11.92 20.69
N ASN A 291 -10.85 -11.12 21.74
CA ASN A 291 -11.60 -11.17 23.01
C ASN A 291 -12.94 -10.41 23.00
N VAL A 292 -13.46 -9.97 21.84
CA VAL A 292 -14.71 -9.19 21.74
C VAL A 292 -15.83 -10.08 21.17
N PRO A 293 -16.99 -10.22 21.83
CA PRO A 293 -18.13 -10.95 21.28
C PRO A 293 -18.65 -10.30 20.00
N TRP A 294 -19.02 -11.11 19.01
CA TRP A 294 -19.54 -10.65 17.70
C TRP A 294 -20.75 -9.72 17.86
N GLU A 295 -21.68 -10.09 18.74
CA GLU A 295 -22.88 -9.32 19.06
C GLU A 295 -22.57 -7.90 19.56
N VAL A 296 -21.50 -7.72 20.34
CA VAL A 296 -21.05 -6.42 20.87
C VAL A 296 -20.40 -5.55 19.79
N ALA A 297 -19.80 -6.17 18.77
CA ALA A 297 -19.30 -5.48 17.59
C ALA A 297 -20.42 -5.09 16.61
N GLN A 298 -21.49 -5.90 16.50
CA GLN A 298 -22.61 -5.66 15.59
C GLN A 298 -23.69 -4.69 16.12
N GLN A 299 -23.81 -4.48 17.43
CA GLN A 299 -24.85 -3.60 17.99
C GLN A 299 -24.84 -2.20 17.32
N PRO A 300 -25.99 -1.71 16.82
CA PRO A 300 -26.07 -0.40 16.18
C PRO A 300 -25.80 0.69 17.23
N ARG A 301 -24.57 1.21 17.22
CA ARG A 301 -24.16 2.28 18.12
C ARG A 301 -24.85 3.56 17.67
N GLY A 302 -25.93 3.91 18.38
CA GLY A 302 -26.72 5.10 18.11
C GLY A 302 -25.87 6.37 18.08
N ASN A 303 -26.41 7.42 17.45
CA ASN A 303 -25.77 8.64 16.91
C ASN A 303 -24.86 9.46 17.87
N ARG A 304 -23.83 8.81 18.44
CA ARG A 304 -22.77 9.35 19.27
C ARG A 304 -21.50 9.40 18.41
N ASP A 305 -21.40 10.43 17.60
CA ASP A 305 -20.25 10.70 16.72
C ASP A 305 -18.92 10.94 17.48
N ASN A 306 -18.92 10.89 18.82
CA ASN A 306 -17.78 11.18 19.68
C ASN A 306 -16.93 9.94 20.08
N ASP A 307 -17.43 8.70 19.96
CA ASP A 307 -16.73 7.50 20.48
C ASP A 307 -15.89 6.76 19.41
N SER A 308 -15.12 7.51 18.60
CA SER A 308 -14.17 6.94 17.64
C SER A 308 -13.12 6.02 18.29
N GLU A 309 -12.69 6.31 19.53
CA GLU A 309 -11.84 5.40 20.29
C GLU A 309 -12.54 4.09 20.65
N GLY A 310 -13.84 4.13 20.98
CA GLY A 310 -14.63 2.96 21.34
C GLY A 310 -14.69 1.92 20.22
N ASN A 311 -14.67 2.36 18.96
CA ASN A 311 -14.56 1.43 17.83
C ASN A 311 -13.16 0.83 17.68
N SER A 312 -12.10 1.61 17.86
CA SER A 312 -10.71 1.13 17.80
C SER A 312 -10.36 0.14 18.93
N ARG A 313 -11.03 0.25 20.09
CA ARG A 313 -10.87 -0.67 21.21
C ARG A 313 -11.58 -2.01 20.99
N LEU A 314 -12.71 -2.04 20.28
CA LEU A 314 -13.56 -3.22 20.12
C LEU A 314 -13.38 -3.94 18.77
N CYS A 315 -13.08 -3.21 17.70
CA CYS A 315 -13.00 -3.72 16.34
C CYS A 315 -11.58 -3.58 15.77
N VAL A 316 -11.25 -4.40 14.78
CA VAL A 316 -9.96 -4.39 14.07
C VAL A 316 -9.88 -3.17 13.16
N SER A 317 -8.84 -2.34 13.32
CA SER A 317 -8.64 -1.17 12.47
C SER A 317 -8.22 -1.58 11.04
N VAL A 318 -8.56 -0.76 10.05
CA VAL A 318 -8.21 -1.01 8.63
C VAL A 318 -6.72 -1.25 8.42
N ARG A 319 -5.88 -0.47 9.11
CA ARG A 319 -4.42 -0.59 9.07
C ARG A 319 -3.98 -1.93 9.68
N ASP A 320 -4.51 -2.27 10.85
CA ASP A 320 -4.05 -3.46 11.57
C ASP A 320 -4.52 -4.76 10.89
N TYR A 321 -5.68 -4.76 10.21
CA TYR A 321 -6.11 -5.85 9.34
C TYR A 321 -5.11 -6.10 8.20
N TYR A 322 -4.74 -5.05 7.44
CA TYR A 322 -3.79 -5.22 6.34
C TYR A 322 -2.37 -5.54 6.84
N CYS A 323 -1.95 -4.97 7.97
CA CYS A 323 -0.71 -5.40 8.63
C CYS A 323 -0.71 -6.88 9.03
N TYR A 324 -1.86 -7.43 9.47
CA TYR A 324 -2.00 -8.86 9.79
C TYR A 324 -1.96 -9.74 8.53
N ARG A 325 -2.67 -9.36 7.46
CA ARG A 325 -2.70 -10.09 6.19
C ARG A 325 -1.36 -10.07 5.44
N LEU A 326 -0.51 -9.08 5.69
CA LEU A 326 0.84 -8.95 5.12
C LEU A 326 1.93 -9.73 5.86
N LYS A 327 1.60 -10.54 6.87
CA LYS A 327 2.63 -11.32 7.58
C LYS A 327 2.87 -12.68 6.93
N THR A 328 4.14 -12.98 6.67
CA THR A 328 4.61 -14.35 6.51
C THR A 328 4.39 -15.11 7.82
N ARG A 329 3.64 -16.22 7.76
CA ARG A 329 3.46 -17.18 8.85
C ARG A 329 3.97 -18.55 8.36
N PRO A 330 4.84 -19.25 9.10
CA PRO A 330 5.28 -20.59 8.72
C PRO A 330 4.09 -21.53 8.50
N ALA A 331 4.20 -22.42 7.51
CA ALA A 331 3.18 -23.38 7.10
C ALA A 331 1.82 -22.82 6.61
N ILE A 332 1.65 -21.49 6.49
CA ILE A 332 0.44 -20.88 5.92
C ILE A 332 0.78 -20.28 4.55
N PHE A 333 0.13 -20.78 3.50
CA PHE A 333 0.24 -20.20 2.16
C PHE A 333 -0.51 -18.87 2.09
N ASN A 334 0.16 -17.79 1.70
CA ASN A 334 -0.43 -16.47 1.61
C ASN A 334 -0.43 -15.99 0.14
N PRO A 335 -1.58 -16.07 -0.58
CA PRO A 335 -1.67 -15.69 -1.99
C PRO A 335 -1.18 -14.27 -2.29
N ILE A 336 -1.40 -13.34 -1.35
CA ILE A 336 -0.99 -11.93 -1.50
C ILE A 336 0.54 -11.85 -1.57
N LEU A 337 1.27 -12.55 -0.69
CA LEU A 337 2.73 -12.53 -0.71
C LEU A 337 3.34 -13.28 -1.91
N HIS A 338 2.57 -14.13 -2.60
CA HIS A 338 2.94 -14.72 -3.90
C HIS A 338 2.52 -13.87 -5.11
N GLY A 339 1.79 -12.77 -4.90
CA GLY A 339 1.13 -12.01 -5.95
C GLY A 339 2.03 -11.12 -6.80
N ALA A 340 3.31 -10.97 -6.48
CA ALA A 340 4.31 -10.23 -7.26
C ALA A 340 3.79 -8.84 -7.70
N ARG A 341 3.68 -8.59 -9.01
CA ARG A 341 3.11 -7.34 -9.55
C ARG A 341 1.68 -7.07 -9.10
N LEU A 342 0.81 -8.08 -8.95
CA LEU A 342 -0.54 -7.89 -8.43
C LEU A 342 -0.51 -7.47 -6.95
N PHE A 343 0.44 -7.99 -6.17
CA PHE A 343 0.63 -7.58 -4.78
C PHE A 343 1.03 -6.11 -4.67
N GLN A 344 1.99 -5.62 -5.48
CA GLN A 344 2.34 -4.19 -5.51
C GLN A 344 1.10 -3.31 -5.75
N GLN A 345 0.23 -3.70 -6.69
CA GLN A 345 -1.00 -2.95 -7.02
C GLN A 345 -1.98 -2.96 -5.84
N TRP A 346 -2.23 -4.14 -5.26
CA TRP A 346 -3.07 -4.29 -4.07
C TRP A 346 -2.54 -3.48 -2.88
N GLY A 347 -1.22 -3.46 -2.67
CA GLY A 347 -0.58 -2.70 -1.59
C GLY A 347 -0.83 -1.21 -1.70
N VAL A 348 -0.73 -0.64 -2.91
CA VAL A 348 -1.06 0.78 -3.17
C VAL A 348 -2.55 1.04 -2.93
N ASP A 349 -3.45 0.19 -3.43
CA ASP A 349 -4.89 0.34 -3.19
C ASP A 349 -5.25 0.27 -1.70
N MET A 350 -4.66 -0.67 -0.95
CA MET A 350 -4.90 -0.79 0.49
C MET A 350 -4.34 0.40 1.26
N PHE A 351 -3.18 0.94 0.86
CA PHE A 351 -2.65 2.18 1.42
C PHE A 351 -3.61 3.35 1.19
N ILE A 352 -4.15 3.50 -0.03
CA ILE A 352 -5.14 4.55 -0.34
C ILE A 352 -6.45 4.33 0.44
N LYS A 353 -6.88 3.09 0.68
CA LYS A 353 -8.03 2.75 1.55
C LYS A 353 -7.77 3.16 3.01
N ILE A 354 -6.56 2.94 3.53
CA ILE A 354 -6.13 3.37 4.88
C ILE A 354 -6.11 4.91 4.97
N GLU A 355 -5.48 5.60 4.02
CA GLU A 355 -5.41 7.06 4.01
C GLU A 355 -6.78 7.71 3.79
N GLY A 356 -7.64 7.14 2.93
CA GLY A 356 -9.02 7.58 2.78
C GLY A 356 -9.81 7.51 4.09
N CYS A 357 -9.60 6.45 4.89
CA CYS A 357 -10.18 6.35 6.23
C CYS A 357 -9.60 7.42 7.19
N ARG A 358 -8.28 7.66 7.15
CA ARG A 358 -7.60 8.68 7.99
C ARG A 358 -8.07 10.11 7.65
N LEU A 359 -8.15 10.45 6.37
CA LEU A 359 -8.62 11.74 5.88
C LEU A 359 -10.11 11.97 6.14
N LYS A 360 -10.94 10.93 6.05
CA LYS A 360 -12.35 11.01 6.46
C LYS A 360 -12.47 11.28 7.97
N TRP A 361 -11.72 10.57 8.81
CA TRP A 361 -11.72 10.84 10.26
C TRP A 361 -11.34 12.30 10.56
N ILE A 362 -10.26 12.81 9.95
CA ILE A 362 -9.82 14.22 10.08
C ILE A 362 -10.93 15.19 9.65
N ARG A 363 -11.62 14.93 8.53
CA ARG A 363 -12.73 15.74 8.03
C ARG A 363 -13.91 15.78 9.00
N ASP A 364 -14.25 14.64 9.59
CA ASP A 364 -15.41 14.53 10.47
C ASP A 364 -15.11 15.12 11.88
N HIS A 365 -13.85 15.07 12.34
CA HIS A 365 -13.43 15.47 13.70
C HIS A 365 -12.71 16.85 13.74
N GLN A 366 -12.99 17.75 12.79
CA GLN A 366 -12.33 19.08 12.70
C GLN A 366 -12.45 19.94 13.98
N ARG A 367 -13.54 19.78 14.73
CA ARG A 367 -13.75 20.49 16.02
C ARG A 367 -12.76 20.04 17.10
N GLU A 368 -12.51 18.73 17.21
CA GLU A 368 -11.56 18.15 18.18
C GLU A 368 -10.12 18.49 17.83
N ILE A 369 -9.80 18.53 16.53
CA ILE A 369 -8.51 18.98 16.00
C ILE A 369 -8.26 20.47 16.29
N ARG A 370 -9.28 21.21 16.75
CA ARG A 370 -9.27 22.66 16.95
C ARG A 370 -8.88 23.38 15.66
N ALA A 371 -9.48 22.99 14.54
CA ALA A 371 -9.27 23.62 13.23
C ALA A 371 -9.43 25.15 13.31
N ASP A 372 -10.33 25.65 14.16
CA ASP A 372 -10.59 27.08 14.41
C ASP A 372 -9.35 27.87 14.88
N LEU A 373 -8.39 27.23 15.56
CA LEU A 373 -7.10 27.83 15.96
C LEU A 373 -6.11 27.94 14.79
N TYR A 374 -6.24 27.08 13.79
CA TYR A 374 -5.44 27.10 12.55
C TYR A 374 -6.11 27.91 11.43
N GLN A 375 -7.43 28.10 11.50
CA GLN A 375 -8.25 28.94 10.63
C GLN A 375 -8.09 30.45 10.93
N GLY A 376 -6.96 30.83 11.54
CA GLY A 376 -6.72 32.19 12.01
C GLY A 376 -6.82 33.23 10.89
N LEU A 377 -7.32 34.42 11.25
CA LEU A 377 -7.56 35.57 10.36
C LEU A 377 -6.40 35.88 9.39
N VAL A 378 -5.17 35.59 9.83
CA VAL A 378 -3.91 35.75 9.08
C VAL A 378 -3.88 34.95 7.77
N ASP A 379 -4.37 33.71 7.77
CA ASP A 379 -4.32 32.83 6.58
C ASP A 379 -5.29 33.32 5.48
N SER A 380 -6.44 33.89 5.86
CA SER A 380 -7.38 34.54 4.94
C SER A 380 -6.88 35.90 4.41
N ILE A 381 -6.15 36.66 5.22
CA ILE A 381 -5.55 37.94 4.79
C ILE A 381 -4.38 37.71 3.82
N ALA A 382 -3.55 36.69 4.06
CA ALA A 382 -2.37 36.39 3.26
C ALA A 382 -2.68 36.00 1.78
N VAL A 383 -3.90 35.58 1.47
CA VAL A 383 -4.33 35.17 0.11
C VAL A 383 -5.18 36.26 -0.58
N GLY A 384 -5.60 37.32 0.15
CA GLY A 384 -6.39 38.42 -0.42
C GLY A 384 -7.86 38.08 -0.75
N GLU A 385 -8.38 36.95 -0.26
CA GLU A 385 -9.75 36.51 -0.56
C GLU A 385 -10.82 37.29 0.23
N MET A 386 -11.34 38.36 -0.39
CA MET A 386 -12.38 39.22 0.22
C MET A 386 -13.82 38.68 0.09
N ARG A 387 -14.04 37.42 -0.31
CA ARG A 387 -15.40 36.84 -0.50
C ARG A 387 -15.69 35.69 0.47
N ALA A 388 -16.34 36.02 1.58
CA ALA A 388 -16.77 35.05 2.60
C ALA A 388 -17.64 33.88 2.06
N SER A 389 -18.36 34.07 0.94
CA SER A 389 -19.16 33.03 0.30
C SER A 389 -18.36 32.03 -0.55
N ALA A 390 -17.12 32.35 -0.91
CA ALA A 390 -16.21 31.44 -1.62
C ALA A 390 -15.36 30.59 -0.66
N VAL A 391 -15.30 30.97 0.62
CA VAL A 391 -14.64 30.21 1.69
C VAL A 391 -15.49 28.99 2.03
N GLY A 392 -15.38 27.95 1.21
CA GLY A 392 -15.81 26.61 1.60
C GLY A 392 -15.12 26.20 2.91
N LYS A 393 -15.78 25.37 3.73
CA LYS A 393 -15.20 24.89 5.00
C LYS A 393 -13.85 24.20 4.75
N ARG A 394 -12.77 24.94 4.96
CA ARG A 394 -11.39 24.47 4.73
C ARG A 394 -11.09 23.37 5.73
N ILE A 395 -10.94 22.15 5.26
CA ILE A 395 -10.52 21.02 6.10
C ILE A 395 -9.03 21.24 6.40
N VAL A 396 -8.72 21.58 7.65
CA VAL A 396 -7.35 21.71 8.12
C VAL A 396 -6.80 20.31 8.41
N LEU A 397 -5.71 19.96 7.74
CA LEU A 397 -4.90 18.80 8.12
C LEU A 397 -4.03 19.19 9.33
N PRO A 398 -4.05 18.43 10.44
CA PRO A 398 -3.21 18.73 11.59
C PRO A 398 -1.73 18.56 11.24
N GLY A 399 -0.84 19.31 11.89
CA GLY A 399 0.62 19.20 11.69
C GLY A 399 1.25 17.86 12.12
N THR A 400 0.45 16.91 12.61
CA THR A 400 0.82 15.50 12.82
C THR A 400 0.53 14.61 11.60
N HIS A 401 -0.21 15.10 10.61
CA HIS A 401 -0.44 14.42 9.33
C HIS A 401 0.75 14.68 8.40
N GLN A 402 1.52 13.64 8.14
CA GLN A 402 2.68 13.67 7.23
C GLN A 402 2.31 14.25 5.86
N GLY A 403 3.12 15.17 5.35
CA GLY A 403 2.89 15.87 4.08
C GLY A 403 1.84 16.99 4.13
N SER A 404 1.27 17.29 5.31
CA SER A 404 0.45 18.49 5.48
C SER A 404 1.31 19.77 5.50
N ASN A 405 0.71 20.91 5.15
CA ASN A 405 1.37 22.21 5.27
C ASN A 405 1.90 22.47 6.70
N GLY A 406 1.22 21.97 7.73
CA GLY A 406 1.66 22.07 9.12
C GLY A 406 2.88 21.21 9.43
N ASP A 407 2.89 19.96 8.97
CA ASP A 407 4.05 19.04 9.09
C ASP A 407 5.27 19.58 8.34
N MET A 408 5.10 20.03 7.10
CA MET A 408 6.19 20.61 6.30
C MET A 408 6.76 21.89 6.92
N LYS A 409 5.91 22.86 7.30
CA LYS A 409 6.34 24.09 7.99
C LYS A 409 7.06 23.76 9.30
N ARG A 410 6.54 22.81 10.08
CA ARG A 410 7.16 22.37 11.33
C ARG A 410 8.55 21.79 11.09
N ARG A 411 8.71 20.82 10.19
CA ARG A 411 10.04 20.23 9.88
C ARG A 411 11.04 21.30 9.43
N GLN A 412 10.60 22.25 8.62
CA GLN A 412 11.43 23.38 8.19
C GLN A 412 11.82 24.29 9.37
N MET A 413 10.88 24.66 10.24
CA MET A 413 11.15 25.48 11.42
C MET A 413 12.05 24.77 12.43
N ASP A 414 11.81 23.48 12.69
CA ASP A 414 12.63 22.65 13.57
C ASP A 414 14.08 22.59 13.03
N ALA A 415 14.27 22.35 11.73
CA ALA A 415 15.59 22.36 11.09
C ALA A 415 16.29 23.75 11.16
N MET A 416 15.55 24.84 10.90
CA MET A 416 16.09 26.20 10.99
C MET A 416 16.48 26.58 12.43
N ALA A 417 15.70 26.15 13.43
CA ALA A 417 16.00 26.38 14.84
C ALA A 417 17.26 25.63 15.30
N LEU A 418 17.45 24.39 14.83
CA LEU A 418 18.70 23.65 15.04
C LEU A 418 19.90 24.38 14.42
N VAL A 419 19.78 24.87 13.18
CA VAL A 419 20.85 25.60 12.50
C VAL A 419 21.17 26.93 13.19
N GLN A 420 20.14 27.66 13.64
CA GLN A 420 20.31 28.93 14.37
C GLN A 420 21.00 28.74 15.74
N THR A 421 20.72 27.62 16.42
CA THR A 421 21.20 27.36 17.78
C THR A 421 22.59 26.72 17.81
N TYR A 422 22.88 25.80 16.88
CA TYR A 422 24.08 24.98 16.87
C TYR A 422 25.03 25.25 15.69
N GLY A 423 24.64 26.07 14.72
CA GLY A 423 25.42 26.38 13.51
C GLY A 423 25.06 25.50 12.31
N LYS A 424 25.98 25.40 11.33
CA LYS A 424 25.77 24.59 10.11
C LYS A 424 25.87 23.07 10.41
N PRO A 425 25.28 22.19 9.57
CA PRO A 425 25.59 20.77 9.59
C PRO A 425 27.09 20.50 9.41
N ASP A 426 27.62 19.54 10.19
CA ASP A 426 28.99 19.03 10.05
C ASP A 426 29.02 17.80 9.15
N ILE A 427 27.97 16.97 9.24
CA ILE A 427 27.85 15.70 8.53
C ILE A 427 26.49 15.65 7.81
N PHE A 428 26.52 15.19 6.57
CA PHE A 428 25.36 14.81 5.76
C PHE A 428 25.45 13.30 5.49
N LEU A 429 24.42 12.52 5.84
CA LEU A 429 24.36 11.08 5.57
C LEU A 429 23.16 10.72 4.71
N THR A 430 23.36 9.75 3.82
CA THR A 430 22.30 9.12 3.03
C THR A 430 22.34 7.61 3.24
N MET A 431 21.16 7.01 3.51
CA MET A 431 20.99 5.57 3.65
C MET A 431 19.98 5.06 2.64
N THR A 432 20.46 4.43 1.56
CA THR A 432 19.60 3.78 0.57
C THR A 432 19.41 2.30 0.92
N CYS A 433 18.21 1.75 0.71
CA CYS A 433 17.97 0.32 0.85
C CYS A 433 18.72 -0.48 -0.22
N ASN A 434 19.45 -1.54 0.18
CA ASN A 434 20.06 -2.48 -0.76
C ASN A 434 19.17 -3.73 -0.91
N PRO A 435 18.58 -3.99 -2.09
CA PRO A 435 17.77 -5.20 -2.33
C PRO A 435 18.51 -6.53 -2.17
N SER A 436 19.85 -6.51 -2.24
CA SER A 436 20.72 -7.68 -2.12
C SER A 436 21.16 -7.98 -0.68
N TRP A 437 20.58 -7.32 0.34
CA TRP A 437 20.83 -7.70 1.74
C TRP A 437 20.37 -9.14 2.00
N GLU A 438 21.18 -9.89 2.75
CA GLU A 438 20.92 -11.30 3.06
C GLU A 438 19.58 -11.50 3.79
N GLU A 439 19.16 -10.56 4.63
CA GLU A 439 17.86 -10.63 5.33
C GLU A 439 16.64 -10.44 4.40
N ILE A 440 16.86 -9.94 3.18
CA ILE A 440 15.86 -9.94 2.11
C ILE A 440 15.97 -11.27 1.36
N LEU A 441 17.16 -11.61 0.86
CA LEU A 441 17.36 -12.78 -0.01
C LEU A 441 16.99 -14.10 0.66
N ASN A 442 17.27 -14.27 1.95
CA ASN A 442 16.93 -15.46 2.74
C ASN A 442 15.41 -15.65 2.98
N GLU A 443 14.61 -14.60 2.73
CA GLU A 443 13.16 -14.54 3.00
C GLU A 443 12.31 -14.49 1.72
N LEU A 444 12.96 -14.48 0.56
CA LEU A 444 12.31 -14.63 -0.74
C LEU A 444 11.95 -16.10 -0.97
N LEU A 445 10.73 -16.32 -1.45
CA LEU A 445 10.29 -17.66 -1.85
C LEU A 445 10.87 -18.01 -3.24
N PRO A 446 10.97 -19.29 -3.62
CA PRO A 446 11.54 -19.69 -4.90
C PRO A 446 10.92 -18.95 -6.09
N GLY A 447 11.76 -18.28 -6.88
CA GLY A 447 11.34 -17.48 -8.04
C GLY A 447 10.81 -16.08 -7.73
N GLN A 448 10.85 -15.61 -6.47
CA GLN A 448 10.60 -14.21 -6.13
C GLN A 448 11.85 -13.36 -6.26
N THR A 449 11.67 -12.10 -6.64
CA THR A 449 12.69 -11.05 -6.56
C THR A 449 12.39 -10.09 -5.39
N PRO A 450 13.37 -9.28 -4.93
CA PRO A 450 13.08 -8.22 -3.95
C PRO A 450 11.96 -7.26 -4.37
N GLN A 451 11.81 -7.02 -5.68
CA GLN A 451 10.75 -6.15 -6.22
C GLN A 451 9.34 -6.75 -6.02
N ASP A 452 9.22 -8.07 -5.97
CA ASP A 452 7.95 -8.77 -5.75
C ASP A 452 7.52 -8.74 -4.28
N ARG A 453 8.42 -8.33 -3.37
CA ARG A 453 8.23 -8.31 -1.91
C ARG A 453 8.56 -6.94 -1.30
N PRO A 454 7.88 -5.85 -1.70
CA PRO A 454 8.10 -4.52 -1.13
C PRO A 454 7.86 -4.46 0.38
N ASP A 455 7.01 -5.34 0.94
CA ASP A 455 6.82 -5.48 2.39
C ASP A 455 8.11 -5.88 3.10
N LEU A 456 8.87 -6.81 2.51
CA LEU A 456 10.10 -7.35 3.06
C LEU A 456 11.22 -6.30 2.99
N VAL A 457 11.38 -5.66 1.83
CA VAL A 457 12.35 -4.59 1.58
C VAL A 457 12.15 -3.45 2.60
N ALA A 458 10.92 -2.95 2.74
CA ALA A 458 10.62 -1.85 3.67
C ALA A 458 10.84 -2.24 5.15
N ARG A 459 10.55 -3.49 5.53
CA ARG A 459 10.76 -3.99 6.91
C ARG A 459 12.25 -4.14 7.25
N VAL A 460 13.05 -4.73 6.36
CA VAL A 460 14.49 -4.87 6.55
C VAL A 460 15.16 -3.50 6.57
N PHE A 461 14.81 -2.60 5.65
CA PHE A 461 15.28 -1.21 5.65
C PHE A 461 14.98 -0.49 6.97
N ARG A 462 13.73 -0.58 7.45
CA ARG A 462 13.31 0.02 8.73
C ARG A 462 14.15 -0.50 9.90
N ALA A 463 14.46 -1.79 9.93
CA ALA A 463 15.28 -2.42 10.97
C ALA A 463 16.76 -1.98 10.89
N LYS A 464 17.36 -1.99 9.69
CA LYS A 464 18.74 -1.50 9.46
C LYS A 464 18.88 -0.02 9.84
N LEU A 465 17.86 0.80 9.54
CA LEU A 465 17.83 2.23 9.90
C LEU A 465 17.81 2.43 11.42
N GLU A 466 17.09 1.60 12.18
CA GLU A 466 17.15 1.67 13.65
C GLU A 466 18.52 1.21 14.19
N THR A 467 19.16 0.18 13.62
CA THR A 467 20.58 -0.12 13.94
C THR A 467 21.47 1.11 13.68
N MET A 468 21.33 1.77 12.53
CA MET A 468 22.14 2.94 12.18
C MET A 468 21.98 4.06 13.22
N LYS A 469 20.76 4.33 13.67
CA LYS A 469 20.50 5.28 14.78
C LYS A 469 21.16 4.84 16.08
N GLU A 470 21.18 3.55 16.43
CA GLU A 470 21.92 3.08 17.61
C GLU A 470 23.44 3.29 17.46
N MET A 471 24.00 3.05 16.28
CA MET A 471 25.43 3.29 16.03
C MET A 471 25.78 4.78 16.14
N LEU A 472 25.01 5.65 15.51
CA LEU A 472 25.24 7.10 15.53
C LEU A 472 24.99 7.72 16.91
N PHE A 473 23.84 7.43 17.53
CA PHE A 473 23.37 8.16 18.72
C PHE A 473 23.71 7.49 20.05
N LYS A 474 23.99 6.18 20.08
CA LYS A 474 24.39 5.46 21.32
C LYS A 474 25.84 5.01 21.33
N LYS A 475 26.41 4.64 20.18
CA LYS A 475 27.82 4.22 20.07
C LYS A 475 28.76 5.33 19.61
N HIS A 476 28.23 6.47 19.16
CA HIS A 476 29.01 7.66 18.78
C HIS A 476 30.08 7.38 17.72
N ILE A 477 29.78 6.53 16.72
CA ILE A 477 30.74 6.14 15.67
C ILE A 477 31.25 7.31 14.81
N LEU A 478 30.55 8.44 14.80
CA LEU A 478 30.97 9.70 14.17
C LEU A 478 31.08 10.84 15.20
N GLY A 479 31.40 10.49 16.45
CA GLY A 479 31.38 11.41 17.60
C GLY A 479 30.00 11.60 18.24
N VAL A 480 29.94 12.50 19.21
CA VAL A 480 28.72 12.77 20.00
C VAL A 480 27.79 13.71 19.22
N VAL A 481 26.59 13.22 18.89
CA VAL A 481 25.60 14.00 18.15
C VAL A 481 24.84 14.95 19.10
N VAL A 482 25.20 16.23 19.04
CA VAL A 482 24.54 17.31 19.82
C VAL A 482 23.13 17.63 19.31
N ALA A 483 22.93 17.58 17.99
CA ALA A 483 21.68 17.89 17.32
C ALA A 483 21.58 17.18 15.97
N HIS A 484 20.37 16.74 15.60
CA HIS A 484 20.11 16.06 14.34
C HIS A 484 18.71 16.35 13.79
N ALA A 485 18.58 16.28 12.46
CA ALA A 485 17.29 16.16 11.78
C ALA A 485 17.38 15.06 10.71
N TYR A 486 16.28 14.34 10.49
CA TYR A 486 16.20 13.33 9.45
C TYR A 486 14.81 13.24 8.82
N VAL A 487 14.77 12.81 7.56
CA VAL A 487 13.57 12.41 6.84
C VAL A 487 13.76 10.97 6.36
N VAL A 488 12.65 10.25 6.17
CA VAL A 488 12.64 8.91 5.56
C VAL A 488 11.60 8.94 4.46
N GLU A 489 11.99 8.48 3.27
CA GLU A 489 11.11 8.27 2.12
C GLU A 489 11.03 6.75 1.85
N PHE A 490 9.95 6.28 1.26
CA PHE A 490 9.65 4.85 1.06
C PHE A 490 9.08 4.61 -0.34
#